data_AF-A0A117K7J9-F1
#
_entry.id   AF-A0A117K7J9-F1
#
_cell.length_a   1.000
_cell.length_b   1.000
_cell.length_c   1.000
_cell.angle_alpha   90.00
_cell.angle_beta   90.00
_cell.angle_gamma   90.00
#
_symmetry.space_group_name_H-M   'P 1'
#
loop_
_entity.id
_entity.type
_entity.pdbx_description
1 polymer ?
#
loop_
_entity_poly.entity_id
_entity_poly.type
_entity_poly.pdbx_seq_one_letter_code
_entity_poly.pdbx_strand_id
1 'polypeptide(L)'
;MNNKLQTTSEGLIYIKPSVIITLKKPNTIEGAKILGKPIIINANQICFLSHNTEGNVTYFLTNGFEVSMNIFFDEALSILNAAKANIIKSIE
;
A
#
# COMPACT_ATOMS: atom_id res chain seq x y z
N MET A 1 -8.48 4.64 13.69
CA MET A 1 -7.05 4.25 13.58
C MET A 1 -6.27 5.44 13.06
N ASN A 2 -5.28 5.92 13.82
CA ASN A 2 -4.46 7.07 13.39
C ASN A 2 -3.33 6.68 12.42
N ASN A 3 -2.93 5.42 12.44
CA ASN A 3 -1.82 4.84 11.68
C ASN A 3 -2.00 5.02 10.16
N LYS A 4 -0.92 5.38 9.45
CA LYS A 4 -0.85 5.40 7.98
C LYS A 4 -1.08 4.02 7.40
N LEU A 5 -0.34 3.04 7.89
CA LEU A 5 -0.41 1.64 7.48
C LEU A 5 -0.54 0.74 8.72
N GLN A 6 -1.28 -0.36 8.57
CA GLN A 6 -1.42 -1.39 9.60
C GLN A 6 -1.58 -2.78 8.99
N THR A 7 -0.91 -3.77 9.55
CA THR A 7 -1.04 -5.17 9.14
C THR A 7 -2.00 -5.95 10.03
N THR A 8 -2.46 -7.11 9.55
CA THR A 8 -3.20 -8.12 10.32
C THR A 8 -2.41 -9.41 10.48
N SER A 9 -2.89 -10.28 11.37
CA SER A 9 -2.44 -11.68 11.48
C SER A 9 -2.82 -12.56 10.28
N GLU A 10 -3.56 -12.02 9.30
CA GLU A 10 -3.97 -12.72 8.07
C GLU A 10 -3.15 -12.28 6.86
N GLY A 11 -2.11 -11.44 7.07
CA GLY A 11 -1.27 -10.92 6.00
C GLY A 11 -1.94 -9.84 5.14
N LEU A 12 -2.96 -9.16 5.70
CA LEU A 12 -3.58 -8.00 5.07
C LEU A 12 -2.88 -6.72 5.52
N ILE A 13 -2.85 -5.73 4.63
CA ILE A 13 -2.33 -4.38 4.87
C ILE A 13 -3.49 -3.39 4.68
N TYR A 14 -3.85 -2.70 5.75
CA TYR A 14 -4.71 -1.53 5.73
C TYR A 14 -3.89 -0.29 5.41
N ILE A 15 -4.35 0.49 4.45
CA ILE A 15 -3.73 1.75 4.02
C ILE A 15 -4.75 2.86 4.22
N LYS A 16 -4.37 3.85 5.04
CA LYS A 16 -5.21 5.02 5.32
C LYS A 16 -5.35 5.88 4.07
N PRO A 17 -6.55 6.41 3.76
CA PRO A 17 -6.78 7.20 2.55
C PRO A 17 -5.86 8.42 2.43
N SER A 18 -5.52 9.03 3.57
CA SER A 18 -4.72 10.27 3.61
C SER A 18 -3.29 10.10 3.13
N VAL A 19 -2.76 8.88 3.07
CA VAL A 19 -1.42 8.63 2.48
C VAL A 19 -1.47 8.23 1.03
N ILE A 20 -2.65 7.93 0.48
CA ILE A 20 -2.75 7.43 -0.90
C ILE A 20 -2.73 8.62 -1.85
N ILE A 21 -1.76 8.64 -2.74
CA ILE A 21 -1.62 9.65 -3.80
C ILE A 21 -2.48 9.23 -4.99
N THR A 22 -2.31 7.97 -5.45
CA THR A 22 -3.08 7.43 -6.57
C THR A 22 -3.35 5.95 -6.42
N LEU A 23 -4.54 5.52 -6.85
CA LEU A 23 -4.87 4.13 -7.15
C LEU A 23 -5.23 4.05 -8.63
N LYS A 24 -4.47 3.29 -9.42
CA LYS A 24 -4.72 3.16 -10.86
C LYS A 24 -4.44 1.76 -11.35
N LYS A 25 -5.02 1.43 -12.49
CA LYS A 25 -4.62 0.26 -13.29
C LYS A 25 -3.74 0.78 -14.43
N PRO A 26 -2.54 0.25 -14.68
CA PRO A 26 -1.71 0.69 -15.78
C PRO A 26 -2.45 0.57 -17.10
N ASN A 27 -2.24 1.54 -17.98
CA ASN A 27 -2.86 1.61 -19.30
C ASN A 27 -4.39 1.76 -19.30
N THR A 28 -5.00 2.16 -18.16
CA THR A 28 -6.40 2.63 -18.15
C THR A 28 -6.46 4.15 -18.14
N ILE A 29 -7.39 4.70 -18.91
CA ILE A 29 -7.64 6.14 -19.00
C ILE A 29 -8.28 6.67 -17.72
N GLU A 30 -9.10 5.84 -17.05
CA GLU A 30 -9.69 6.16 -15.76
C GLU A 30 -8.84 5.58 -14.61
N GLY A 31 -8.50 6.44 -13.65
CA GLY A 31 -7.99 6.02 -12.34
C GLY A 31 -9.12 5.54 -11.44
N ALA A 32 -8.82 4.64 -10.50
CA ALA A 32 -9.82 4.19 -9.55
C ALA A 32 -10.05 5.29 -8.49
N LYS A 33 -11.31 5.71 -8.33
CA LYS A 33 -11.65 6.77 -7.38
C LYS A 33 -11.49 6.26 -5.95
N ILE A 34 -10.59 6.87 -5.18
CA ILE A 34 -10.45 6.61 -3.75
C ILE A 34 -11.59 7.35 -3.04
N LEU A 35 -12.64 6.62 -2.65
CA LEU A 35 -13.85 7.17 -2.01
C LEU A 35 -13.62 7.57 -0.53
N GLY A 36 -12.41 7.99 -0.16
CA GLY A 36 -12.05 8.32 1.22
C GLY A 36 -12.12 7.12 2.18
N LYS A 37 -12.14 5.89 1.65
CA LYS A 37 -12.17 4.65 2.43
C LYS A 37 -10.77 3.99 2.42
N PRO A 38 -10.34 3.39 3.55
CA PRO A 38 -9.09 2.66 3.58
C PRO A 38 -9.04 1.59 2.49
N ILE A 39 -7.86 1.39 1.91
CA ILE A 39 -7.62 0.28 1.01
C ILE A 39 -7.09 -0.88 1.83
N ILE A 40 -7.56 -2.10 1.53
CA ILE A 40 -7.05 -3.33 2.10
C ILE A 40 -6.37 -4.10 0.98
N ILE A 41 -5.11 -4.47 1.19
CA ILE A 41 -4.31 -5.23 0.21
C ILE A 41 -3.83 -6.51 0.87
N ASN A 42 -3.91 -7.64 0.15
CA ASN A 42 -3.24 -8.86 0.56
C ASN A 42 -1.74 -8.78 0.21
N ALA A 43 -0.86 -8.96 1.19
CA ALA A 43 0.59 -8.84 0.98
C ALA A 43 1.16 -9.82 -0.06
N ASN A 44 0.51 -10.98 -0.24
CA ASN A 44 0.87 -11.98 -1.25
C ASN A 44 0.49 -11.55 -2.67
N GLN A 45 -0.37 -10.54 -2.81
CA GLN A 45 -0.70 -9.95 -4.11
C GLN A 45 0.25 -8.82 -4.49
N ILE A 46 1.18 -8.40 -3.63
CA ILE A 46 2.19 -7.39 -3.96
C ILE A 46 3.36 -8.09 -4.67
N CYS A 47 3.55 -7.79 -5.96
CA CYS A 47 4.64 -8.30 -6.77
C CYS A 47 5.98 -7.68 -6.33
N PHE A 48 6.02 -6.35 -6.28
CA PHE A 48 7.17 -5.57 -5.86
C PHE A 48 6.73 -4.20 -5.37
N LEU A 49 7.65 -3.52 -4.69
CA LEU A 49 7.52 -2.11 -4.33
C LEU A 49 8.60 -1.30 -5.04
N SER A 50 8.30 -0.06 -5.35
CA SER A 50 9.30 0.92 -5.84
C SER A 50 9.07 2.28 -5.17
N HIS A 51 10.01 3.19 -5.32
CA HIS A 51 9.83 4.60 -4.95
C HIS A 51 10.20 5.49 -6.14
N ASN A 52 9.59 6.68 -6.21
CA ASN A 52 9.97 7.71 -7.18
C ASN A 52 11.06 8.65 -6.62
N THR A 53 11.50 9.60 -7.42
CA THR A 53 12.52 10.61 -7.02
C THR A 53 12.07 11.54 -5.90
N GLU A 54 10.76 11.62 -5.63
CA GLU A 54 10.17 12.41 -4.54
C GLU A 54 10.05 11.59 -3.24
N GLY A 55 10.44 10.30 -3.27
CA GLY A 55 10.33 9.39 -2.14
C GLY A 55 8.97 8.71 -1.97
N ASN A 56 8.01 8.95 -2.88
CA ASN A 56 6.69 8.32 -2.84
C ASN A 56 6.79 6.83 -3.22
N VAL A 57 6.19 5.96 -2.43
CA VAL A 57 6.25 4.50 -2.60
C VAL A 57 5.05 4.01 -3.38
N THR A 58 5.27 3.08 -4.32
CA THR A 58 4.21 2.39 -5.05
C THR A 58 4.24 0.90 -4.80
N TYR A 59 3.10 0.33 -4.41
CA TYR A 59 2.87 -1.12 -4.46
C TYR A 59 2.31 -1.52 -5.81
N PHE A 60 2.95 -2.50 -6.45
CA PHE A 60 2.49 -3.09 -7.71
C PHE A 60 1.83 -4.43 -7.41
N LEU A 61 0.55 -4.55 -7.73
CA LEU A 61 -0.26 -5.71 -7.43
C LEU A 61 -0.34 -6.67 -8.62
N THR A 62 -0.43 -7.97 -8.31
CA THR A 62 -0.60 -9.07 -9.26
C THR A 62 -1.83 -8.93 -10.17
N ASN A 63 -2.88 -8.26 -9.69
CA ASN A 63 -4.09 -7.96 -10.46
C ASN A 63 -3.94 -6.73 -11.38
N GLY A 64 -2.74 -6.18 -11.47
CA GLY A 64 -2.41 -5.02 -12.29
C GLY A 64 -2.84 -3.69 -11.68
N PHE A 65 -3.11 -3.59 -10.38
CA PHE A 65 -3.29 -2.28 -9.74
C PHE A 65 -1.96 -1.74 -9.19
N GLU A 66 -1.83 -0.42 -9.19
CA GLU A 66 -0.75 0.33 -8.56
C GLU A 66 -1.33 1.23 -7.46
N VAL A 67 -0.73 1.15 -6.27
CA VAL A 67 -1.10 2.00 -5.13
C VAL A 67 0.10 2.86 -4.76
N SER A 68 0.08 4.12 -5.18
CA SER A 68 1.10 5.12 -4.85
C SER A 68 0.73 5.82 -3.55
N MET A 69 1.70 5.96 -2.66
CA MET A 69 1.53 6.45 -1.30
C MET A 69 2.64 7.43 -0.92
N ASN A 70 2.28 8.43 -0.13
CA ASN A 70 3.20 9.35 0.53
C ASN A 70 3.67 8.73 1.86
N ILE A 71 4.67 7.84 1.76
CA ILE A 71 5.31 7.14 2.89
C ILE A 71 6.75 6.81 2.52
N PHE A 72 7.65 6.67 3.50
CA PHE A 72 9.03 6.29 3.23
C PHE A 72 9.15 4.83 2.76
N PHE A 73 10.14 4.57 1.90
CA PHE A 73 10.39 3.23 1.37
C PHE A 73 10.64 2.19 2.46
N ASP A 74 11.48 2.50 3.45
CA ASP A 74 11.81 1.57 4.52
C ASP A 74 10.61 1.25 5.41
N GLU A 75 9.73 2.24 5.63
CA GLU A 75 8.47 2.06 6.35
C GLU A 75 7.54 1.10 5.60
N ALA A 76 7.34 1.34 4.31
CA ALA A 76 6.51 0.48 3.46
C ALA A 76 7.10 -0.94 3.35
N LEU A 77 8.40 -1.07 3.14
CA LEU A 77 9.10 -2.36 3.09
C LEU A 77 8.94 -3.12 4.42
N SER A 78 9.07 -2.42 5.55
CA SER A 78 8.92 -3.02 6.86
C SER A 78 7.48 -3.50 7.12
N ILE A 79 6.47 -2.76 6.67
CA ILE A 79 5.07 -3.19 6.72
C ILE A 79 4.83 -4.40 5.83
N LEU A 80 5.36 -4.41 4.61
CA LEU A 80 5.22 -5.54 3.69
C LEU A 80 5.81 -6.82 4.29
N ASN A 81 7.02 -6.72 4.85
CA ASN A 81 7.67 -7.86 5.50
C ASN A 81 6.90 -8.36 6.72
N ALA A 82 6.38 -7.45 7.56
CA ALA A 82 5.54 -7.82 8.69
C ALA A 82 4.26 -8.53 8.24
N ALA A 83 3.59 -8.03 7.20
CA ALA A 83 2.38 -8.64 6.65
C ALA A 83 2.67 -10.03 6.07
N LYS A 84 3.76 -10.20 5.31
CA LYS A 84 4.18 -11.52 4.80
C LYS A 84 4.53 -12.52 5.90
N ALA A 85 4.95 -12.04 7.06
CA ALA A 85 5.21 -12.85 8.25
C ALA A 85 3.97 -13.02 9.17
N ASN A 86 2.80 -12.49 8.79
CA ASN A 86 1.58 -12.47 9.61
C ASN A 86 1.76 -11.80 10.98
N ILE A 87 2.65 -10.81 11.06
CA ILE A 87 2.92 -10.03 12.27
C ILE A 87 2.10 -8.75 12.23
N ILE A 88 1.38 -8.46 13.32
CA ILE A 88 0.66 -7.18 13.51
C ILE A 88 1.68 -6.07 13.75
N LYS A 89 1.68 -5.06 12.88
CA LYS A 89 2.55 -3.90 12.92
C LYS A 89 1.79 -2.68 12.39
N SER A 90 2.11 -1.51 12.92
CA SER A 90 1.57 -0.23 12.44
C SER A 90 2.65 0.83 12.31
N ILE A 91 2.43 1.78 11.41
CA ILE A 91 3.27 2.97 11.21
C ILE A 91 2.36 4.20 11.25
N GLU A 92 2.78 5.22 12.00
CA GLU A 92 2.07 6.49 12.19
C GLU A 92 2.29 7.53 11.10
#